data_AF-A0A497MIP0-F1
#
_entry.id   AF-A0A497MIP0-F1
#
_cell.length_a   1.000
_cell.length_b   1.000
_cell.length_c   1.000
_cell.angle_alpha   90.00
_cell.angle_beta   90.00
_cell.angle_gamma   90.00
#
_symmetry.space_group_name_H-M   'P 1'
#
loop_
_entity.id
_entity.type
_entity.pdbx_description
1 polymer ?
#
loop_
_entity_poly.entity_id
_entity_poly.type
_entity_poly.pdbx_seq_one_letter_code
_entity_poly.pdbx_strand_id
1 'polypeptide(L)'
;MELVKSWEVRPKSKRGKAMKVSIYLCHSCGNKFRKAVKLEEEEAIQPVAASIPVQAASSDPQTIADDEPKESFLDKLKRSFHLF
;
A
#
# COMPACT_ATOMS: atom_id res chain seq x y z
N MET A 1 -14.85 -21.98 -13.02
CA MET A 1 -13.59 -21.62 -12.35
C MET A 1 -13.62 -22.28 -11.00
N GLU A 2 -12.58 -23.03 -10.66
CA GLU A 2 -12.52 -23.86 -9.46
C GLU A 2 -11.37 -23.41 -8.56
N LEU A 3 -11.61 -23.32 -7.26
CA LEU A 3 -10.57 -23.01 -6.28
C LEU A 3 -9.72 -24.25 -6.01
N VAL A 4 -8.43 -24.17 -6.29
CA VAL A 4 -7.49 -25.29 -6.10
C VAL A 4 -6.85 -25.24 -4.70
N LYS A 5 -6.39 -24.05 -4.30
CA LYS A 5 -5.70 -23.86 -3.01
C LYS A 5 -5.75 -22.40 -2.59
N SER A 6 -5.81 -22.15 -1.29
CA SER A 6 -5.69 -20.81 -0.72
C SER A 6 -4.71 -20.80 0.45
N TRP A 7 -3.97 -19.71 0.62
CA TRP A 7 -3.11 -19.48 1.78
C TRP A 7 -2.97 -17.99 2.08
N GLU A 8 -2.58 -17.66 3.31
CA GLU A 8 -2.25 -16.31 3.72
C GLU A 8 -0.74 -16.06 3.58
N VAL A 9 -0.39 -14.84 3.17
CA VAL A 9 0.97 -14.35 3.07
C VAL A 9 1.10 -13.14 3.97
N ARG A 10 2.02 -13.22 4.94
CA ARG A 10 2.32 -12.13 5.88
C ARG A 10 3.75 -11.61 5.64
N PRO A 11 3.96 -10.30 5.46
CA PRO A 11 5.29 -9.73 5.31
C PRO A 11 6.14 -9.97 6.57
N LYS A 12 7.38 -10.46 6.39
CA LYS A 12 8.31 -10.66 7.52
C LYS A 12 8.71 -9.36 8.20
N SER A 13 8.84 -8.29 7.42
CA SER A 13 9.26 -6.96 7.90
C SER A 13 8.21 -6.24 8.75
N LYS A 14 7.03 -6.84 8.96
CA LYS A 14 5.82 -6.21 9.56
C LYS A 14 5.38 -4.92 8.85
N ARG A 15 5.99 -4.56 7.72
CA ARG A 15 5.61 -3.41 6.89
C ARG A 15 4.71 -3.91 5.76
N GLY A 16 3.44 -3.54 5.82
CA GLY A 16 2.42 -3.89 4.83
C GLY A 16 1.37 -4.87 5.34
N LYS A 17 0.18 -4.83 4.72
CA LYS A 17 -0.97 -5.67 5.09
C LYS A 17 -0.74 -7.13 4.70
N ALA A 18 -1.31 -8.05 5.47
CA ALA A 18 -1.42 -9.45 5.08
C ALA A 18 -2.26 -9.58 3.80
N MET A 19 -1.98 -10.61 3.00
CA MET A 19 -2.73 -10.88 1.78
C MET A 19 -3.15 -12.34 1.71
N LYS A 20 -4.36 -12.59 1.21
CA LYS A 20 -4.83 -13.93 0.86
C LYS A 20 -4.53 -14.18 -0.62
N VAL A 21 -3.81 -15.25 -0.90
CA VAL A 21 -3.51 -15.70 -2.26
C VAL A 21 -4.28 -16.99 -2.51
N SER A 22 -4.98 -17.04 -3.65
CA SER A 22 -5.74 -18.22 -4.07
C SER A 22 -5.34 -18.62 -5.49
N ILE A 23 -5.10 -19.92 -5.71
CA ILE A 23 -4.92 -20.51 -7.04
C ILE A 23 -6.27 -21.03 -7.52
N TYR A 24 -6.60 -20.73 -8.77
CA TYR A 24 -7.79 -21.24 -9.43
C TYR A 24 -7.44 -21.97 -10.73
N LEU A 25 -8.29 -22.92 -11.11
CA LEU A 25 -8.30 -23.57 -12.42
C LEU A 25 -9.39 -22.92 -13.29
N CYS A 26 -9.00 -22.46 -14.48
CA CYS A 26 -9.94 -21.97 -15.48
C CYS A 26 -10.55 -23.15 -16.23
N HIS A 27 -11.89 -23.28 -16.25
CA HIS A 27 -12.55 -24.39 -16.94
C HIS A 27 -12.58 -24.23 -18.46
N SER A 28 -12.47 -23.00 -18.96
CA SER A 28 -12.53 -22.74 -20.41
C SER A 28 -11.19 -23.00 -21.09
N CYS A 29 -10.06 -22.67 -20.46
CA CYS A 29 -8.73 -22.80 -21.06
C CYS A 29 -7.80 -23.78 -20.32
N GLY A 30 -8.23 -24.40 -19.22
CA GLY A 30 -7.43 -25.35 -18.44
C GLY A 30 -6.25 -24.76 -17.67
N ASN A 31 -5.99 -23.45 -17.79
CA ASN A 31 -4.84 -22.81 -17.15
C ASN A 31 -5.10 -22.49 -15.68
N LYS A 32 -4.04 -22.57 -14.87
CA LYS A 32 -4.03 -22.14 -13.47
C LYS A 32 -3.61 -20.69 -13.36
N PHE A 33 -4.28 -19.92 -12.50
CA PHE A 33 -3.92 -18.53 -12.23
C PHE A 33 -4.12 -18.17 -10.76
N ARG A 34 -3.53 -17.06 -10.33
CA ARG A 34 -3.56 -16.58 -8.94
C ARG A 34 -4.37 -15.30 -8.83
N LYS A 35 -5.16 -15.19 -7.75
CA LYS A 35 -5.77 -13.93 -7.32
C LYS A 35 -5.23 -13.59 -5.93
N ALA A 36 -4.78 -12.35 -5.75
CA ALA A 36 -4.33 -11.81 -4.48
C ALA A 36 -5.34 -10.78 -3.99
N VAL A 37 -5.77 -10.91 -2.74
CA VAL A 37 -6.67 -9.95 -2.07
C VAL A 37 -5.99 -9.48 -0.79
N LYS A 38 -5.90 -8.16 -0.59
CA LYS A 38 -5.42 -7.59 0.66
C LYS A 38 -6.44 -7.88 1.75
N LEU A 39 -5.99 -8.43 2.87
CA LEU A 39 -6.83 -8.55 4.05
C LEU A 39 -6.88 -7.17 4.71
N GLU A 40 -8.08 -6.63 4.86
CA GLU A 40 -8.29 -5.51 5.77
C GLU A 40 -8.21 -6.08 7.18
N GLU A 41 -7.24 -5.61 7.97
CA GLU A 41 -7.31 -5.81 9.41
C GLU A 41 -8.43 -4.89 9.89
N GLU A 42 -9.49 -5.47 10.45
CA GLU A 42 -10.43 -4.72 11.28
C GLU A 42 -9.59 -4.04 12.35
N GLU A 43 -9.40 -2.73 12.21
CA GLU A 43 -8.81 -1.92 13.27
C GLU A 43 -9.72 -2.11 14.47
N ALA A 44 -9.25 -2.85 15.47
CA ALA A 44 -9.94 -2.98 16.73
C ALA A 44 -10.08 -1.56 17.29
N ILE A 45 -11.26 -0.97 17.11
CA ILE A 45 -11.63 0.33 17.66
C ILE A 45 -11.61 0.14 19.17
N GLN A 46 -10.47 0.41 19.79
CA GLN A 46 -10.44 0.64 21.22
C GLN A 46 -11.24 1.94 21.45
N PRO A 47 -12.25 1.96 22.32
CA PRO A 47 -12.98 3.18 22.62
C PRO A 47 -12.04 4.15 23.32
N VAL A 48 -11.46 5.08 22.58
CA VAL A 48 -10.73 6.22 23.15
C VAL A 48 -11.79 7.11 23.78
N ALA A 49 -11.79 7.19 25.10
CA ALA A 49 -12.68 8.06 25.85
C ALA A 49 -12.56 9.50 25.33
N ALA A 50 -13.65 10.02 24.78
CA ALA A 50 -13.74 11.37 24.27
C ALA A 50 -13.66 12.38 25.41
N SER A 51 -12.62 13.22 25.40
CA SER A 51 -12.65 14.55 26.01
C SER A 51 -12.34 15.57 24.92
N ILE A 52 -13.06 16.70 24.97
CA ILE A 52 -13.50 17.53 23.84
C ILE A 52 -12.47 18.65 23.48
N PRO A 53 -12.74 19.65 22.60
CA PRO A 53 -11.94 19.95 21.41
C PRO A 53 -11.22 21.33 21.46
N VAL A 54 -10.09 21.52 20.77
CA VAL A 54 -9.55 22.88 20.56
C VAL A 54 -8.93 23.04 19.17
N GLN A 55 -9.71 23.74 18.33
CA GLN A 55 -9.36 24.77 17.35
C GLN A 55 -8.51 24.44 16.10
N ALA A 56 -9.16 24.73 14.97
CA ALA A 56 -8.54 25.11 13.72
C ALA A 56 -7.53 26.27 13.92
N ALA A 57 -6.34 26.11 13.36
CA ALA A 57 -5.47 27.22 13.03
C ALA A 57 -4.79 26.90 11.69
N SER A 58 -5.30 27.53 10.64
CA SER A 58 -4.61 27.74 9.38
C SER A 58 -3.42 28.66 9.61
N SER A 59 -2.21 28.23 9.24
CA SER A 59 -1.10 29.13 8.95
C SER A 59 -0.02 28.42 8.11
N ASP A 60 -0.06 28.62 6.79
CA ASP A 60 1.15 29.08 6.07
C ASP A 60 1.56 30.43 6.69
N PRO A 61 2.85 30.82 6.80
CA PRO A 61 3.83 30.76 5.70
C PRO A 61 5.31 30.53 6.12
N GLN A 62 6.18 30.34 5.12
CA GLN A 62 7.47 31.05 4.91
C GLN A 62 8.57 30.15 4.31
N THR A 63 8.84 30.46 3.05
CA THR A 63 10.15 30.47 2.37
C THR A 63 11.35 30.59 3.32
N ILE A 64 12.19 29.56 3.32
CA ILE A 64 13.64 29.71 3.46
C ILE A 64 14.23 29.08 2.20
N ALA A 65 14.77 29.94 1.34
CA ALA A 65 15.65 29.55 0.26
C ALA A 65 16.96 29.09 0.88
N ASP A 66 17.28 27.82 0.77
CA ASP A 66 18.63 27.31 0.93
C ASP A 66 18.92 26.38 -0.25
N ASP A 67 19.97 26.75 -0.96
CA ASP A 67 20.45 26.24 -2.23
C ASP A 67 21.12 24.88 -2.02
N GLU A 68 20.43 23.79 -2.41
CA GLU A 68 21.04 22.46 -2.51
C GLU A 68 20.22 21.66 -3.54
N PRO A 69 20.81 21.18 -4.65
CA PRO A 69 20.07 20.49 -5.68
C PRO A 69 19.75 19.07 -5.20
N LYS A 70 18.71 18.93 -4.38
CA LYS A 70 18.07 17.63 -4.12
C LYS A 70 17.42 17.18 -5.41
N GLU A 71 18.21 16.52 -6.25
CA GLU A 71 17.70 15.82 -7.42
C GLU A 71 16.51 14.97 -6.98
N SER A 72 15.34 15.33 -7.50
CA SER A 72 14.09 14.72 -7.10
C SER A 72 14.18 13.23 -7.40
N PHE A 73 13.82 12.41 -6.42
CA PHE A 73 13.72 10.96 -6.57
C PHE A 73 12.90 10.58 -7.81
N LEU A 74 11.91 11.40 -8.17
CA LEU A 74 11.10 11.24 -9.38
C LEU A 74 11.90 11.44 -10.67
N ASP A 75 12.88 12.35 -10.70
CA ASP A 75 13.73 12.56 -11.87
C ASP A 75 14.73 11.42 -12.04
N LYS A 76 15.25 10.88 -10.93
CA LYS A 76 16.01 9.61 -10.94
C LYS A 76 15.17 8.44 -11.44
N LEU A 77 13.89 8.37 -11.04
CA LEU A 77 13.00 7.30 -11.46
C LEU A 77 12.67 7.39 -12.96
N LYS A 78 12.41 8.59 -13.49
CA LYS A 78 12.11 8.80 -14.91
C LYS A 78 13.29 8.44 -15.83
N ARG A 79 14.52 8.77 -15.43
CA ARG A 79 15.73 8.37 -16.17
C ARG A 79 15.92 6.85 -16.26
N SER A 80 15.39 6.09 -15.29
CA SER A 80 15.45 4.62 -15.32
C SER A 80 14.55 3.98 -16.39
N PHE A 81 13.60 4.71 -16.97
CA PHE A 81 12.67 4.16 -17.97
C PHE A 81 13.04 4.49 -19.42
N HIS A 82 14.16 5.18 -19.67
CA HIS A 82 14.73 5.37 -21.01
C HIS A 82 15.89 4.40 -21.27
N LEU A 83 15.60 3.11 -21.18
CA LEU A 83 16.31 2.08 -21.92
C LEU A 83 15.32 1.50 -22.92
N PHE A 84 15.12 2.21 -24.03
CA PHE A 84 14.86 1.76 -25.41
C PHE A 84 14.56 3.01 -26.27
#